data_AF-A0A521SY02-F1
#
_entry.id   AF-A0A521SY02-F1
#
_cell.length_a   1.000
_cell.length_b   1.000
_cell.length_c   1.000
_cell.angle_alpha   90.00
_cell.angle_beta   90.00
_cell.angle_gamma   90.00
#
_symmetry.space_group_name_H-M   'P 1'
#
loop_
_entity.id
_entity.type
_entity.pdbx_description
1 polymer ?
#
loop_
_entity_poly.entity_id
_entity_poly.type
_entity_poly.pdbx_seq_one_letter_code
_entity_poly.pdbx_strand_id
1 'polypeptide(L)'
;MACASSTRTWSSPPPGRYTRSAAPPASRWSSVFSSGCRRPTSWPAACWPTSRSRAMTTATTSARANVKPTPTYETIAWKWMRYSGVLLIPLVWIHVLIQDVLVGVHAIDLNYVVERWANIGWQIYDILLLAFTFAHGMNGLRQVAFDFFQTDKARRNLSWILFIGWLVISFIGAAAILGAAAKHLA
;
A
#
# COMPACT_ATOMS: atom_id res chain seq x y z
N MET A 1 -46.02 -18.71 24.37
CA MET A 1 -46.18 -19.28 23.01
C MET A 1 -47.11 -18.33 22.25
N ALA A 2 -46.88 -17.75 21.07
CA ALA A 2 -45.75 -17.61 20.13
C ALA A 2 -46.05 -16.37 19.23
N CYS A 3 -45.12 -16.03 18.33
CA CYS A 3 -44.83 -14.72 17.70
C CYS A 3 -45.66 -14.32 16.45
N ALA A 4 -45.54 -13.05 16.02
CA ALA A 4 -46.33 -12.34 15.00
C ALA A 4 -45.54 -11.85 13.75
N SER A 5 -46.28 -11.30 12.76
CA SER A 5 -45.96 -10.27 11.72
C SER A 5 -45.93 -10.70 10.22
N SER A 6 -46.64 -9.93 9.35
CA SER A 6 -46.87 -10.17 7.91
C SER A 6 -46.67 -8.88 7.08
N THR A 7 -46.09 -8.96 5.86
CA THR A 7 -46.21 -7.90 4.83
C THR A 7 -46.02 -8.37 3.37
N ARG A 8 -47.14 -8.31 2.62
CA ARG A 8 -47.45 -7.98 1.19
C ARG A 8 -46.38 -8.01 0.07
N THR A 9 -46.74 -8.67 -1.03
CA THR A 9 -46.05 -8.77 -2.33
C THR A 9 -46.66 -7.85 -3.41
N TRP A 10 -45.88 -7.46 -4.42
CA TRP A 10 -46.29 -6.62 -5.56
C TRP A 10 -46.12 -7.39 -6.89
N SER A 11 -47.06 -7.21 -7.83
CA SER A 11 -47.03 -7.77 -9.19
C SER A 11 -47.22 -6.68 -10.25
N SER A 12 -46.59 -6.86 -11.42
CA SER A 12 -46.58 -5.93 -12.57
C SER A 12 -47.48 -6.43 -13.71
N PRO A 13 -47.95 -5.55 -14.63
CA PRO A 13 -48.40 -5.99 -15.95
C PRO A 13 -47.60 -5.37 -17.14
N PRO A 14 -47.71 -5.95 -18.37
CA PRO A 14 -46.82 -5.74 -19.53
C PRO A 14 -47.58 -5.09 -20.74
N PRO A 15 -47.17 -5.26 -22.02
CA PRO A 15 -46.04 -4.65 -22.74
C PRO A 15 -46.48 -3.79 -23.97
N GLY A 16 -45.62 -2.90 -24.51
CA GLY A 16 -45.94 -2.15 -25.74
C GLY A 16 -44.78 -1.35 -26.35
N ARG A 17 -44.38 -1.72 -27.57
CA ARG A 17 -43.19 -1.35 -28.37
C ARG A 17 -43.08 0.13 -28.75
N TYR A 18 -41.85 0.65 -28.89
CA TYR A 18 -41.55 1.65 -29.93
C TYR A 18 -40.21 1.36 -30.62
N THR A 19 -40.26 1.47 -31.95
CA THR A 19 -39.25 1.13 -32.95
C THR A 19 -38.10 2.13 -33.02
N ARG A 20 -37.01 1.65 -33.59
CA ARG A 20 -35.66 2.20 -33.69
C ARG A 20 -35.49 2.93 -35.03
N SER A 21 -35.00 4.17 -35.08
CA SER A 21 -34.41 4.71 -36.32
C SER A 21 -33.35 5.81 -36.08
N ALA A 22 -32.11 5.42 -36.38
CA ALA A 22 -31.00 6.15 -37.02
C ALA A 22 -30.49 7.50 -36.46
N ALA A 23 -29.16 7.59 -36.33
CA ALA A 23 -28.36 8.71 -35.81
C ALA A 23 -27.96 9.75 -36.89
N PRO A 24 -27.79 11.04 -36.52
CA PRO A 24 -26.99 12.01 -37.28
C PRO A 24 -25.63 12.34 -36.61
N PRO A 25 -24.66 12.88 -37.38
CA PRO A 25 -23.25 12.84 -37.05
C PRO A 25 -22.71 14.01 -36.22
N ALA A 26 -21.52 13.76 -35.70
CA ALA A 26 -20.69 14.58 -34.82
C ALA A 26 -20.37 15.98 -35.36
N SER A 27 -21.12 16.97 -34.90
CA SER A 27 -20.68 18.36 -34.76
C SER A 27 -21.63 18.96 -33.73
N ARG A 28 -21.26 19.70 -32.69
CA ARG A 28 -20.18 20.66 -32.55
C ARG A 28 -20.25 21.05 -31.06
N TRP A 29 -19.35 20.48 -30.27
CA TRP A 29 -19.40 20.36 -28.81
C TRP A 29 -19.15 21.68 -28.04
N SER A 30 -19.86 22.77 -28.33
CA SER A 30 -19.53 24.07 -27.72
C SER A 30 -20.69 25.02 -27.41
N SER A 31 -21.95 24.56 -27.34
CA SER A 31 -23.05 25.50 -27.05
C SER A 31 -24.21 24.99 -26.17
N VAL A 32 -24.02 23.95 -25.34
CA VAL A 32 -25.12 23.31 -24.60
C VAL A 32 -24.92 23.30 -23.07
N PHE A 33 -24.45 24.40 -22.46
CA PHE A 33 -24.46 24.50 -20.99
C PHE A 33 -24.88 25.87 -20.46
N SER A 34 -25.83 26.52 -21.14
CA SER A 34 -26.49 27.73 -20.65
C SER A 34 -27.99 27.70 -20.94
N SER A 35 -28.73 26.81 -20.26
CA SER A 35 -30.19 26.95 -20.08
C SER A 35 -30.79 25.84 -19.20
N GLY A 36 -31.25 26.23 -18.00
CA GLY A 36 -32.49 25.73 -17.41
C GLY A 36 -32.50 24.33 -16.80
N CYS A 37 -32.37 24.24 -15.48
CA CYS A 37 -32.91 23.13 -14.70
C CYS A 37 -34.44 23.06 -14.86
N ARG A 38 -34.96 22.04 -15.57
CA ARG A 38 -36.32 21.51 -15.38
C ARG A 38 -36.21 20.08 -14.85
N ARG A 39 -36.83 19.81 -13.69
CA ARG A 39 -36.88 18.50 -13.02
C ARG A 39 -37.94 17.58 -13.66
N PRO A 40 -37.68 16.28 -13.86
CA PRO A 40 -38.71 15.25 -14.01
C PRO A 40 -39.11 14.65 -12.64
N THR A 41 -40.38 14.29 -12.50
CA THR A 41 -41.10 14.02 -11.22
C THR A 41 -41.19 12.56 -10.79
N SER A 42 -40.34 11.63 -11.24
CA SER A 42 -40.55 10.21 -10.89
C SER A 42 -39.33 9.30 -10.81
N TRP A 43 -38.20 9.81 -10.32
CA TRP A 43 -37.12 8.99 -9.75
C TRP A 43 -36.94 9.42 -8.29
N PRO A 44 -36.61 8.53 -7.33
CA PRO A 44 -36.12 8.99 -6.03
C PRO A 44 -34.84 9.78 -6.33
N ALA A 45 -34.98 11.10 -6.30
CA ALA A 45 -33.90 12.00 -6.57
C ALA A 45 -32.88 11.79 -5.46
N ALA A 46 -31.83 11.01 -5.74
CA ALA A 46 -30.53 11.32 -5.21
C ALA A 46 -30.17 12.70 -5.77
N CYS A 47 -30.75 13.74 -5.16
CA CYS A 47 -30.24 15.09 -5.26
C CYS A 47 -28.86 15.01 -4.62
N TRP A 48 -27.85 14.72 -5.42
CA TRP A 48 -26.54 15.28 -5.16
C TRP A 48 -26.78 16.77 -4.90
N PRO A 49 -26.41 17.32 -3.75
CA PRO A 49 -26.63 18.73 -3.48
C PRO A 49 -25.83 19.54 -4.50
N THR A 50 -26.46 19.93 -5.61
CA THR A 50 -25.93 20.95 -6.51
C THR A 50 -25.70 22.19 -5.69
N SER A 51 -24.43 22.60 -5.69
CA SER A 51 -23.85 23.72 -4.99
C SER A 51 -24.85 24.80 -4.62
N ARG A 52 -25.14 24.93 -3.32
CA ARG A 52 -25.53 26.22 -2.78
C ARG A 52 -24.37 27.16 -3.12
N SER A 53 -24.61 28.11 -4.02
CA SER A 53 -23.71 29.21 -4.34
C SER A 53 -23.54 30.04 -3.06
N ARG A 54 -22.70 29.55 -2.15
CA ARG A 54 -22.25 30.29 -0.99
C ARG A 54 -21.36 31.36 -1.58
N ALA A 55 -21.85 32.60 -1.49
CA ALA A 55 -21.11 33.80 -1.82
C ALA A 55 -19.64 33.60 -1.46
N MET A 56 -18.78 33.89 -2.42
CA MET A 56 -17.34 33.95 -2.24
C MET A 56 -17.05 35.14 -1.33
N THR A 57 -17.36 34.99 -0.04
CA THR A 57 -16.83 35.84 1.01
C THR A 57 -15.34 35.61 0.97
N THR A 58 -14.65 36.63 0.51
CA THR A 58 -13.21 36.86 0.51
C THR A 58 -12.45 35.71 1.13
N ALA A 59 -11.78 34.92 0.30
CA ALA A 59 -10.82 33.95 0.77
C ALA A 59 -9.79 34.71 1.61
N THR A 60 -9.97 34.70 2.93
CA THR A 60 -8.87 34.88 3.87
C THR A 60 -7.85 33.87 3.38
N THR A 61 -6.77 34.36 2.80
CA THR A 61 -5.61 33.55 2.48
C THR A 61 -5.30 32.82 3.76
N SER A 62 -5.73 31.56 3.86
CA SER A 62 -5.36 30.69 4.96
C SER A 62 -3.87 30.54 4.75
N ALA A 63 -3.10 31.42 5.41
CA ALA A 63 -1.68 31.28 5.55
C ALA A 63 -1.55 29.85 6.06
N ARG A 64 -1.09 28.97 5.17
CA ARG A 64 -0.92 27.55 5.45
C ARG A 64 0.08 27.51 6.58
N ALA A 65 -0.42 27.53 7.81
CA ALA A 65 0.41 27.52 8.98
C ALA A 65 1.31 26.31 8.78
N ASN A 66 2.61 26.56 8.69
CA ASN A 66 3.61 25.52 8.58
C ASN A 66 3.64 24.82 9.94
N VAL A 67 2.61 24.00 10.20
CA VAL A 67 2.54 23.15 11.38
C VAL A 67 3.49 22.01 11.07
N LYS A 68 4.73 22.16 11.51
CA LYS A 68 5.74 21.11 11.43
C LYS A 68 5.18 19.90 12.19
N PRO A 69 4.91 18.76 11.54
CA PRO A 69 4.37 17.59 12.23
C PRO A 69 5.35 17.19 13.33
N THR A 70 4.85 17.05 14.56
CA THR A 70 5.66 16.51 15.65
C THR A 70 6.04 15.06 15.29
N PRO A 71 7.28 14.63 15.56
CA PRO A 71 7.69 13.27 15.27
C PRO A 71 6.92 12.30 16.18
N THR A 72 5.87 11.69 15.63
CA THR A 72 5.18 10.55 16.23
C THR A 72 5.77 9.24 15.70
N TYR A 73 5.55 8.14 16.42
CA TYR A 73 5.97 6.80 15.97
C TYR A 73 5.52 6.49 14.53
N GLU A 74 4.28 6.86 14.18
CA GLU A 74 3.75 6.68 12.82
C GLU A 74 4.52 7.50 11.78
N THR A 75 4.87 8.75 12.09
CA THR A 75 5.67 9.57 11.15
C THR A 75 7.09 9.02 10.96
N ILE A 76 7.68 8.39 11.98
CA ILE A 76 8.99 7.74 11.90
C ILE A 76 8.89 6.48 11.05
N ALA A 77 7.92 5.61 11.34
CA ALA A 77 7.67 4.38 10.57
C ALA A 77 7.40 4.68 9.09
N TRP A 78 6.59 5.70 8.83
CA TRP A 78 6.29 6.17 7.48
C TRP A 78 7.55 6.61 6.74
N LYS A 79 8.38 7.46 7.35
CA LYS A 79 9.65 7.94 6.77
C LYS A 79 10.59 6.78 6.51
N TRP A 80 10.68 5.86 7.46
CA TRP A 80 11.53 4.69 7.39
C TRP A 80 11.17 3.80 6.18
N MET A 81 9.88 3.57 5.88
CA MET A 81 9.47 2.82 4.68
C MET A 81 9.93 3.46 3.37
N ARG A 82 10.01 4.80 3.30
CA ARG A 82 10.46 5.51 2.09
C ARG A 82 11.97 5.40 1.93
N TYR A 83 12.71 5.75 2.98
CA TYR A 83 14.17 5.72 2.94
C TYR A 83 14.72 4.30 2.75
N SER A 84 14.15 3.31 3.45
CA SER A 84 14.50 1.91 3.24
C SER A 84 14.13 1.43 1.84
N GLY A 85 12.97 1.81 1.30
CA GLY A 85 12.58 1.45 -0.07
C GLY A 85 13.56 1.98 -1.12
N VAL A 86 14.00 3.24 -1.00
CA VAL A 86 14.99 3.83 -1.92
C VAL A 86 16.34 3.12 -1.79
N LEU A 87 16.78 2.83 -0.56
CA LEU A 87 18.03 2.09 -0.33
C LEU A 87 17.95 0.65 -0.86
N LEU A 88 16.79 0.01 -0.78
CA LEU A 88 16.60 -1.37 -1.21
C LEU A 88 16.66 -1.56 -2.72
N ILE A 89 16.43 -0.52 -3.53
CA ILE A 89 16.53 -0.64 -4.99
C ILE A 89 17.93 -1.14 -5.39
N PRO A 90 19.04 -0.44 -5.12
CA PRO A 90 20.36 -0.96 -5.48
C PRO A 90 20.72 -2.24 -4.72
N LEU A 91 20.38 -2.36 -3.43
CA LEU A 91 20.74 -3.54 -2.62
C LEU A 91 20.10 -4.83 -3.17
N VAL A 92 18.80 -4.84 -3.47
CA VAL A 92 18.15 -6.05 -3.94
C VAL A 92 18.54 -6.33 -5.40
N TRP A 93 18.57 -5.31 -6.25
CA TRP A 93 18.88 -5.50 -7.67
C TRP A 93 20.31 -5.98 -7.91
N ILE A 94 21.31 -5.39 -7.23
CA ILE A 94 22.70 -5.85 -7.36
C ILE A 94 22.84 -7.29 -6.84
N HIS A 95 22.13 -7.64 -5.76
CA HIS A 95 22.17 -9.00 -5.22
C HIS A 95 21.58 -10.01 -6.20
N VAL A 96 20.38 -9.76 -6.72
CA VAL A 96 19.73 -10.65 -7.69
C VAL A 96 20.55 -10.74 -8.97
N LEU A 97 21.06 -9.61 -9.49
CA LEU A 97 21.86 -9.60 -10.72
C LEU A 97 23.13 -10.45 -10.59
N ILE A 98 23.87 -10.31 -9.49
CA ILE A 98 25.11 -11.07 -9.28
C ILE A 98 24.81 -12.57 -9.11
N GLN A 99 23.84 -12.91 -8.27
CA GLN A 99 23.60 -14.30 -7.92
C GLN A 99 22.85 -15.09 -9.01
N ASP A 100 21.85 -14.48 -9.64
CA ASP A 100 20.97 -15.16 -10.60
C ASP A 100 21.50 -15.05 -12.03
N VAL A 101 22.01 -13.88 -12.44
CA VAL A 101 22.38 -13.63 -13.84
C VAL A 101 23.86 -13.85 -14.11
N LEU A 102 24.75 -13.34 -13.23
CA LEU A 102 26.20 -13.42 -13.47
C LEU A 102 26.80 -14.76 -13.06
N VAL A 103 26.46 -15.23 -11.86
CA VAL A 103 26.93 -16.54 -11.36
C VAL A 103 26.06 -17.66 -11.90
N GLY A 104 24.74 -17.45 -11.90
CA GLY A 104 23.79 -18.45 -12.32
C GLY A 104 23.49 -19.44 -11.19
N VAL A 105 22.21 -19.80 -11.05
CA VAL A 105 21.72 -20.68 -9.97
C VAL A 105 22.41 -22.04 -9.93
N HIS A 106 22.90 -22.51 -11.09
CA HIS A 106 23.59 -23.79 -11.24
C HIS A 106 25.04 -23.79 -10.74
N ALA A 107 25.65 -22.62 -10.53
CA ALA A 107 27.04 -22.48 -10.08
C ALA A 107 27.15 -22.07 -8.59
N ILE A 108 26.03 -21.98 -7.87
CA ILE A 108 26.02 -21.66 -6.44
C ILE A 108 26.32 -22.94 -5.65
N ASP A 109 27.60 -23.15 -5.32
CA ASP A 109 28.07 -24.23 -4.46
C ASP A 109 28.66 -23.71 -3.13
N LEU A 110 29.03 -24.63 -2.23
CA LEU A 110 29.61 -24.26 -0.93
C LEU A 110 30.97 -23.54 -1.06
N ASN A 111 31.75 -23.85 -2.09
CA ASN A 111 33.06 -23.21 -2.30
C ASN A 111 32.88 -21.75 -2.70
N TYR A 112 31.91 -21.45 -3.58
CA TYR A 112 31.55 -20.09 -3.95
C TYR A 112 31.09 -19.26 -2.74
N VAL A 113 30.27 -19.84 -1.86
CA VAL A 113 29.81 -19.15 -0.64
C VAL A 113 30.99 -18.85 0.28
N VAL A 114 31.89 -19.81 0.47
CA VAL A 114 33.10 -19.65 1.28
C VAL A 114 34.00 -18.54 0.73
N GLU A 115 34.29 -18.56 -0.58
CA GLU A 115 35.13 -17.55 -1.22
C GLU A 115 34.50 -16.15 -1.14
N ARG A 116 33.19 -16.04 -1.38
CA ARG A 116 32.47 -14.76 -1.29
C ARG A 116 32.48 -14.21 0.13
N TRP A 117 32.24 -15.08 1.12
CA TRP A 117 32.26 -14.69 2.52
C TRP A 117 33.68 -14.53 3.09
N ALA A 118 34.74 -14.84 2.36
CA ALA A 118 36.10 -14.42 2.74
C ALA A 118 36.29 -12.89 2.61
N ASN A 119 35.46 -12.21 1.82
CA ASN A 119 35.52 -10.76 1.64
C ASN A 119 34.54 -10.04 2.58
N ILE A 120 35.10 -9.18 3.45
CA ILE A 120 34.35 -8.37 4.42
C ILE A 120 33.32 -7.46 3.73
N GLY A 121 33.62 -6.94 2.54
CA GLY A 121 32.68 -6.10 1.78
C GLY A 121 31.38 -6.83 1.45
N TRP A 122 31.46 -8.10 1.04
CA TRP A 122 30.28 -8.92 0.75
C TRP A 122 29.50 -9.30 2.00
N GLN A 123 30.17 -9.52 3.13
CA GLN A 123 29.51 -9.78 4.41
C GLN A 123 28.67 -8.59 4.86
N ILE A 124 29.25 -7.37 4.86
CA ILE A 124 28.53 -6.15 5.25
C ILE A 124 27.35 -5.94 4.31
N TYR A 125 27.54 -6.14 3.02
CA TYR A 125 26.48 -6.05 2.03
C TYR A 125 25.31 -7.00 2.30
N ASP A 126 25.60 -8.30 2.53
CA ASP A 126 24.57 -9.31 2.79
C ASP A 126 23.85 -9.06 4.13
N ILE A 127 24.56 -8.58 5.17
CA ILE A 127 23.96 -8.20 6.46
C ILE A 127 23.05 -6.98 6.31
N LEU A 128 23.48 -5.95 5.58
CA LEU A 128 22.65 -4.77 5.29
C LEU A 128 21.41 -5.19 4.49
N LEU A 129 21.58 -6.01 3.45
CA LEU A 129 20.47 -6.51 2.66
C LEU A 129 19.47 -7.28 3.52
N LEU A 130 19.93 -8.20 4.36
CA LEU A 130 19.10 -8.95 5.28
C LEU A 130 18.33 -8.01 6.22
N ALA A 131 19.04 -7.13 6.92
CA ALA A 131 18.45 -6.25 7.93
C ALA A 131 17.41 -5.30 7.32
N PHE A 132 17.76 -4.61 6.23
CA PHE A 132 16.88 -3.62 5.60
C PHE A 132 15.71 -4.28 4.87
N THR A 133 15.94 -5.36 4.12
CA THR A 133 14.87 -6.03 3.34
C THR A 133 13.86 -6.63 4.30
N PHE A 134 14.34 -7.32 5.33
CA PHE A 134 13.45 -7.98 6.27
C PHE A 134 12.73 -6.98 7.17
N ALA A 135 13.40 -5.92 7.63
CA ALA A 135 12.73 -4.84 8.35
C ALA A 135 11.63 -4.19 7.49
N HIS A 136 11.86 -4.08 6.17
CA HIS A 136 10.94 -3.42 5.25
C HIS A 136 9.68 -4.23 5.04
N GLY A 137 9.85 -5.54 4.84
CA GLY A 137 8.76 -6.50 4.83
C GLY A 137 7.98 -6.50 6.14
N MET A 138 8.64 -6.52 7.30
CA MET A 138 7.98 -6.61 8.61
C MET A 138 7.18 -5.37 8.96
N ASN A 139 7.69 -4.18 8.66
CA ASN A 139 6.95 -2.93 8.87
C ASN A 139 5.80 -2.77 7.86
N GLY A 140 6.00 -3.18 6.60
CA GLY A 140 4.92 -3.24 5.61
C GLY A 140 3.79 -4.19 6.04
N LEU A 141 4.15 -5.39 6.52
CA LEU A 141 3.20 -6.37 7.05
C LEU A 141 2.45 -5.84 8.25
N ARG A 142 3.13 -5.13 9.18
CA ARG A 142 2.47 -4.45 10.30
C ARG A 142 1.38 -3.51 9.79
N GLN A 143 1.66 -2.70 8.77
CA GLN A 143 0.70 -1.73 8.24
C GLN A 143 -0.54 -2.43 7.66
N VAL A 144 -0.34 -3.44 6.81
CA VAL A 144 -1.44 -4.22 6.22
C VAL A 144 -2.25 -4.92 7.30
N ALA A 145 -1.60 -5.53 8.29
CA ALA A 145 -2.28 -6.26 9.34
C ALA A 145 -3.10 -5.33 10.26
N PHE A 146 -2.70 -4.08 10.44
CA PHE A 146 -3.43 -3.10 11.24
C PHE A 146 -4.81 -2.75 10.66
N ASP A 147 -5.01 -2.97 9.35
CA ASP A 147 -6.30 -2.81 8.68
C ASP A 147 -7.27 -3.95 9.04
N PHE A 148 -6.76 -5.12 9.43
CA PHE A 148 -7.57 -6.28 9.83
C PHE A 148 -7.82 -6.35 11.34
N PHE A 149 -6.88 -5.90 12.17
CA PHE A 149 -7.04 -5.92 13.62
C PHE A 149 -7.62 -4.59 14.14
N GLN A 150 -8.82 -4.61 14.72
CA GLN A 150 -9.50 -3.41 15.22
C GLN A 150 -9.17 -3.08 16.69
N THR A 151 -8.67 -4.04 17.48
CA THR A 151 -8.40 -3.82 18.91
C THR A 151 -6.96 -3.36 19.16
N ASP A 152 -6.79 -2.39 20.07
CA ASP A 152 -5.47 -1.83 20.40
C ASP A 152 -4.51 -2.87 20.99
N LYS A 153 -5.05 -3.82 21.77
CA LYS A 153 -4.27 -4.92 22.33
C LYS A 153 -3.73 -5.84 21.24
N ALA A 154 -4.54 -6.18 20.23
CA ALA A 154 -4.10 -7.02 19.11
C ALA A 154 -3.03 -6.33 18.28
N ARG A 155 -3.21 -5.04 17.95
CA ARG A 155 -2.23 -4.23 17.21
C ARG A 155 -0.88 -4.15 17.93
N ARG A 156 -0.89 -3.95 19.25
CA ARG A 156 0.33 -3.91 20.07
C ARG A 156 1.03 -5.25 20.10
N ASN A 157 0.30 -6.33 20.38
CA ASN A 157 0.88 -7.68 20.44
C ASN A 157 1.47 -8.08 19.08
N LEU A 158 0.76 -7.81 17.99
CA LEU A 158 1.25 -8.06 16.65
C LEU A 158 2.56 -7.30 16.36
N SER A 159 2.63 -6.01 16.72
CA SER A 159 3.84 -5.21 16.52
C SER A 159 5.04 -5.82 17.26
N TRP A 160 4.84 -6.30 18.48
CA TRP A 160 5.89 -6.98 19.24
C TRP A 160 6.31 -8.31 18.60
N ILE A 161 5.36 -9.13 18.16
CA ILE A 161 5.65 -10.40 17.48
C ILE A 161 6.46 -10.15 16.21
N LEU A 162 6.05 -9.18 15.39
CA LEU A 162 6.77 -8.83 14.16
C LEU A 162 8.17 -8.28 14.45
N PHE A 163 8.32 -7.45 15.48
CA PHE A 163 9.62 -6.93 15.90
C PHE A 163 10.56 -8.02 16.40
N ILE A 164 10.06 -8.94 17.24
CA ILE A 164 10.84 -10.06 17.76
C ILE A 164 11.19 -11.02 16.62
N GLY A 165 10.24 -11.36 15.76
CA GLY A 165 10.46 -12.21 14.59
C GLY A 165 11.53 -11.62 13.66
N TRP A 166 11.43 -10.31 13.39
CA TRP A 166 12.46 -9.56 12.67
C TRP A 166 13.83 -9.70 13.32
N LEU A 167 13.93 -9.44 14.63
CA LEU A 167 15.18 -9.44 15.37
C LEU A 167 15.84 -10.83 15.39
N VAL A 168 15.06 -11.87 15.70
CA VAL A 168 15.57 -13.25 15.83
C VAL A 168 16.10 -13.77 14.50
N ILE A 169 15.33 -13.65 13.42
CA ILE A 169 15.75 -14.17 12.11
C ILE A 169 16.93 -13.35 11.58
N SER A 170 16.91 -12.03 11.72
CA SER A 170 18.04 -11.19 11.30
C SER A 170 19.30 -11.51 12.09
N PHE A 171 19.18 -11.78 13.39
CA PHE A 171 20.31 -12.16 14.24
C PHE A 171 20.88 -13.53 13.84
N ILE A 172 20.04 -14.54 13.60
CA ILE A 172 20.49 -15.86 13.14
C ILE A 172 21.20 -15.75 11.79
N GLY A 173 20.63 -15.00 10.84
CA GLY A 173 21.26 -14.80 9.53
C GLY A 173 22.59 -14.04 9.62
N ALA A 174 22.65 -12.96 10.41
CA ALA A 174 23.89 -12.23 10.65
C ALA A 174 24.95 -13.11 11.34
N ALA A 175 24.55 -13.93 12.32
CA ALA A 175 25.44 -14.87 13.00
C ALA A 175 25.97 -15.96 12.04
N ALA A 176 25.16 -16.42 11.08
CA ALA A 176 25.61 -17.37 10.07
C ALA A 176 26.69 -16.78 9.15
N ILE A 177 26.52 -15.53 8.70
CA ILE A 177 27.47 -14.81 7.85
C ILE A 177 28.78 -14.54 8.61
N LEU A 178 28.68 -13.99 9.83
CA LEU A 178 29.83 -13.68 10.67
C LEU A 178 30.55 -14.94 11.15
N GLY A 179 29.80 -16.00 11.47
CA GLY A 179 30.35 -17.29 11.90
C GLY A 179 31.15 -17.98 10.80
N ALA A 180 30.79 -17.78 9.53
CA ALA A 180 31.62 -18.23 8.42
C ALA A 180 32.90 -17.40 8.29
N ALA A 181 32.80 -16.07 8.42
CA ALA A 181 33.95 -15.17 8.39
C ALA A 181 35.00 -15.47 9.48
N ALA A 182 34.54 -15.69 10.71
CA ALA A 182 35.41 -15.93 11.87
C ALA A 182 36.24 -17.22 11.71
N LYS A 183 35.74 -18.21 10.98
CA LYS A 183 36.46 -19.46 10.70
C LYS A 183 37.60 -19.30 9.69
N HIS A 184 37.66 -18.20 8.95
CA HIS A 184 38.74 -17.91 7.99
C HIS A 184 39.89 -17.08 8.57
N LEU A 185 39.72 -16.56 9.80
CA LEU A 185 40.73 -15.76 10.51
C LEU A 185 41.47 -16.56 11.61
N ALA A 186 41.08 -17.82 11.83
CA ALA A 186 41.69 -18.75 12.78
C ALA A 186 42.38 -19.90 12.03
#